data_AF-A0A1I7ZS24-F1
#
_entry.id   AF-A0A1I7ZS24-F1
#
_cell.length_a   1.000
_cell.length_b   1.000
_cell.length_c   1.000
_cell.angle_alpha   90.00
_cell.angle_beta   90.00
_cell.angle_gamma   90.00
#
_symmetry.space_group_name_H-M   'P 1'
#
loop_
_entity.id
_entity.type
_entity.pdbx_description
1 polymer ?
#
loop_
_entity_poly.entity_id
_entity_poly.type
_entity_poly.pdbx_seq_one_letter_code
_entity_poly.pdbx_strand_id
1 'polypeptide(L)'
;MENSTFVYGSELQGRGYVTRRDIIFGYLTTLIGLIAFSGATVNLYLIRRLKNFQNAFGFFWAVRTIGEMGTEITFVLYTGPVTLM
;
A
#
# COMPACT_ATOMS: atom_id res chain seq x y z
N MET A 1 -8.33 -4.70 41.74
CA MET A 1 -8.16 -5.55 40.55
C MET A 1 -8.62 -4.72 39.36
N GLU A 2 -7.67 -4.14 38.61
CA GLU A 2 -8.02 -3.56 37.32
C GLU A 2 -8.40 -4.71 36.38
N ASN A 3 -9.62 -4.64 35.88
CA ASN A 3 -10.16 -5.62 34.95
C ASN A 3 -9.58 -5.27 33.57
N SER A 4 -8.37 -5.74 33.26
CA SER A 4 -7.72 -5.54 31.97
C SER A 4 -8.41 -6.39 30.90
N THR A 5 -9.62 -5.99 30.53
CA THR A 5 -10.30 -6.53 29.34
C THR A 5 -9.48 -6.12 28.13
N PHE A 6 -8.76 -7.07 27.55
CA PHE A 6 -8.04 -6.90 26.30
C PHE A 6 -8.97 -6.30 25.24
N VAL A 7 -8.70 -5.07 24.79
CA VAL A 7 -9.44 -4.41 23.72
C VAL A 7 -8.74 -4.74 22.42
N TYR A 8 -9.30 -5.69 21.67
CA TYR A 8 -8.76 -6.07 20.36
C TYR A 8 -8.61 -4.83 19.45
N GLY A 9 -7.42 -4.63 18.90
CA GLY A 9 -7.07 -3.47 18.07
C GLY A 9 -6.37 -2.32 18.81
N SER A 10 -6.27 -2.35 20.14
CA SER A 10 -5.46 -1.36 20.89
C SER A 10 -3.97 -1.41 20.54
N GLU A 11 -3.51 -2.55 20.02
CA GLU A 11 -2.13 -2.77 19.57
C GLU A 11 -1.77 -1.94 18.33
N LEU A 12 -2.77 -1.56 17.52
CA LEU A 12 -2.59 -0.72 16.34
C LEU A 12 -2.39 0.76 16.70
N GLN A 13 -2.67 1.15 17.94
CA GLN A 13 -2.56 2.52 18.43
C GLN A 13 -1.10 2.96 18.68
N GLY A 14 -0.15 2.01 18.57
CA GLY A 14 1.28 2.30 18.66
C GLY A 14 1.66 2.99 19.97
N ARG A 15 2.54 4.01 19.86
CA ARG A 15 3.04 4.78 21.01
C ARG A 15 2.05 5.82 21.53
N GLY A 16 0.95 6.10 20.82
CA GLY A 16 -0.06 7.09 21.21
C GLY A 16 0.38 8.55 21.07
N TYR A 17 1.54 8.81 20.45
CA TYR A 17 2.01 10.15 20.11
C TYR A 17 2.87 10.12 18.86
N VAL A 18 2.70 11.12 18.00
CA VAL A 18 3.38 11.23 16.71
C VAL A 18 4.74 11.92 16.87
N THR A 19 5.81 11.27 16.44
CA THR A 19 7.16 11.85 16.40
C THR A 19 7.44 12.44 15.02
N ARG A 20 8.40 13.37 14.91
CA ARG A 20 8.85 13.93 13.61
C ARG A 20 9.28 12.84 12.60
N ARG A 21 9.83 11.73 13.07
CA ARG A 21 10.23 10.60 12.22
C ARG A 21 9.02 9.88 11.64
N ASP A 22 8.00 9.65 12.48
CA ASP A 22 6.75 8.99 12.12
C ASP A 22 6.03 9.78 11.01
N ILE A 23 6.03 11.11 11.12
CA ILE A 23 5.55 12.01 10.07
C ILE A 23 6.31 11.79 8.75
N ILE A 24 7.65 11.86 8.78
CA ILE A 24 8.47 11.73 7.58
C ILE A 24 8.24 10.37 6.90
N PHE A 25 8.31 9.27 7.66
CA PHE A 25 8.14 7.93 7.11
C PHE A 25 6.70 7.66 6.67
N GLY A 26 5.69 8.08 7.43
CA GLY A 26 4.29 7.91 7.05
C GLY A 26 3.95 8.62 5.74
N TYR A 27 4.41 9.86 5.55
CA TYR A 27 4.23 10.59 4.29
C TYR A 27 5.03 9.96 3.14
N LEU A 28 6.29 9.57 3.37
CA LEU A 28 7.10 8.93 2.32
C LEU A 28 6.48 7.62 1.86
N THR A 29 6.07 6.75 2.79
CA THR A 29 5.45 5.47 2.46
C THR A 29 4.14 5.66 1.70
N THR A 30 3.31 6.63 2.12
CA THR A 30 2.08 6.96 1.40
C THR A 30 2.35 7.48 -0.01
N LEU A 31 3.33 8.39 -0.16
CA LEU A 31 3.69 8.96 -1.46
C LEU A 31 4.25 7.90 -2.42
N ILE A 32 5.13 7.04 -1.93
CA ILE A 32 5.69 5.93 -2.71
C ILE A 32 4.56 5.01 -3.17
N GLY A 33 3.63 4.66 -2.28
CA GLY A 33 2.47 3.83 -2.61
C GLY A 33 1.57 4.46 -3.70
N LEU A 34 1.32 5.77 -3.64
CA LEU A 34 0.54 6.48 -4.66
C LEU A 34 1.25 6.50 -6.03
N ILE A 35 2.56 6.72 -6.04
CA ILE A 35 3.36 6.71 -7.28
C ILE A 35 3.38 5.31 -7.88
N ALA A 36 3.62 4.29 -7.06
CA ALA A 36 3.64 2.89 -7.48
C ALA A 36 2.28 2.44 -8.00
N PHE A 37 1.17 2.81 -7.34
CA PHE A 37 -0.18 2.52 -7.80
C PHE A 37 -0.49 3.18 -9.15
N SER A 38 -0.06 4.43 -9.33
CA SER A 38 -0.19 5.14 -10.61
C SER A 38 0.60 4.43 -11.73
N GLY A 39 1.85 4.02 -11.44
CA GLY A 39 2.67 3.25 -12.37
C GLY A 39 2.07 1.89 -12.74
N ALA A 40 1.49 1.19 -11.76
CA ALA A 40 0.78 -0.07 -11.98
C ALA A 40 -0.44 0.11 -12.89
N THR A 41 -1.19 1.20 -12.72
CA THR A 41 -2.31 1.56 -13.60
C THR A 41 -1.86 1.78 -15.05
N VAL A 42 -0.74 2.48 -15.23
CA VAL A 42 -0.13 2.68 -16.56
C VAL A 42 0.33 1.35 -17.17
N ASN A 43 0.94 0.46 -16.38
CA ASN A 43 1.35 -0.87 -16.85
C ASN A 43 0.16 -1.68 -17.37
N LEU A 44 -0.95 -1.73 -16.62
CA LEU A 44 -2.17 -2.42 -17.07
C LEU A 44 -2.76 -1.79 -18.34
N TYR A 45 -2.73 -0.46 -18.43
CA TYR A 45 -3.17 0.25 -19.63
C TYR A 45 -2.34 -0.13 -20.86
N LEU A 46 -1.00 -0.18 -20.73
CA LEU A 46 -0.09 -0.56 -21.82
C LEU A 46 -0.30 -2.01 -22.26
N ILE A 47 -0.42 -2.95 -21.31
CA ILE A 47 -0.68 -4.37 -21.62
C ILE A 47 -1.99 -4.51 -22.39
N ARG A 48 -3.03 -3.76 -22.01
CA ARG A 48 -4.34 -3.82 -22.67
C ARG A 48 -4.32 -3.19 -24.06
N ARG A 49 -3.52 -2.14 -24.30
CA ARG A 49 -3.56 -1.33 -25.52
C ARG A 49 -2.58 -1.77 -26.61
N LEU A 50 -1.43 -2.34 -26.24
CA LEU A 50 -0.39 -2.74 -27.19
C LEU A 50 -0.56 -4.20 -27.60
N LYS A 51 -0.77 -4.43 -28.90
CA LYS A 51 -0.94 -5.78 -29.47
C LYS A 51 0.24 -6.70 -29.17
N ASN A 52 1.46 -6.16 -29.06
CA ASN A 52 2.66 -6.92 -28.72
C ASN A 52 2.59 -7.58 -27.34
N PHE A 53 1.77 -7.08 -26.42
CA PHE A 53 1.59 -7.63 -25.08
C PHE A 53 0.34 -8.52 -24.94
N GLN A 54 -0.42 -8.75 -26.03
CA GLN A 54 -1.57 -9.68 -26.02
C GLN A 54 -1.11 -11.13 -26.20
N ASN A 55 -0.21 -11.56 -25.31
CA ASN A 55 0.38 -12.90 -25.30
C ASN A 55 0.50 -13.41 -23.85
N ALA A 56 0.99 -14.64 -23.69
CA ALA A 56 1.16 -15.25 -22.36
C ALA A 56 2.06 -14.41 -21.44
N PHE A 57 3.09 -13.76 -21.98
CA PHE A 57 3.96 -12.87 -21.20
C PHE A 57 3.21 -11.65 -20.65
N GLY A 58 2.42 -10.96 -21.47
CA GLY A 58 1.61 -9.84 -21.01
C GLY A 58 0.54 -10.25 -20.00
N PHE A 59 -0.01 -11.47 -20.10
CA PHE A 59 -0.91 -12.02 -19.08
C PHE A 59 -0.21 -12.18 -17.72
N PHE A 60 0.96 -12.83 -17.67
CA PHE A 60 1.73 -12.96 -16.43
C PHE A 60 2.15 -11.62 -15.85
N TRP A 61 2.52 -10.67 -16.73
CA TRP A 61 2.82 -9.31 -16.30
C TRP A 61 1.59 -8.63 -15.69
N ALA A 62 0.41 -8.74 -16.30
CA ALA A 62 -0.81 -8.17 -15.75
C ALA A 62 -1.16 -8.77 -14.37
N VAL A 63 -1.04 -10.10 -14.21
CA VAL A 63 -1.27 -10.76 -12.91
C VAL A 63 -0.29 -10.24 -11.86
N ARG A 64 1.00 -10.13 -12.17
CA ARG A 64 2.00 -9.52 -11.27
C ARG A 64 1.59 -8.11 -10.87
N THR A 65 1.20 -7.28 -11.84
CA THR A 65 0.82 -5.89 -11.59
C THR A 65 -0.43 -5.78 -10.72
N ILE A 66 -1.42 -6.65 -10.88
CA ILE A 66 -2.58 -6.71 -9.99
C ILE A 66 -2.16 -7.08 -8.56
N GLY A 67 -1.26 -8.04 -8.40
CA GLY A 67 -0.70 -8.40 -7.09
C GLY A 67 0.05 -7.22 -6.43
N GLU A 68 0.85 -6.50 -7.20
CA GLU A 68 1.55 -5.28 -6.75
C GLU A 68 0.55 -4.21 -6.32
N MET A 69 -0.53 -3.97 -7.08
CA MET A 69 -1.55 -2.99 -6.72
C MET A 69 -2.21 -3.26 -5.36
N GLY A 70 -2.43 -4.52 -4.99
CA GLY A 70 -2.96 -4.88 -3.66
C GLY A 70 -2.02 -4.44 -2.53
N THR A 71 -0.71 -4.61 -2.73
CA THR A 71 0.32 -4.16 -1.79
C THR A 71 0.36 -2.63 -1.71
N GLU A 72 0.31 -1.94 -2.84
CA GLU A 72 0.33 -0.46 -2.85
C GLU A 72 -0.90 0.14 -2.17
N ILE A 73 -2.09 -0.45 -2.36
CA ILE A 73 -3.30 -0.05 -1.64
C ILE A 73 -3.10 -0.19 -0.13
N THR A 74 -2.47 -1.27 0.31
CA THR A 74 -2.17 -1.49 1.74
C THR A 74 -1.19 -0.43 2.26
N PHE A 75 -0.17 -0.05 1.49
CA PHE A 75 0.74 1.02 1.88
C PHE A 75 0.04 2.38 2.03
N VAL A 76 -0.88 2.70 1.11
CA VAL A 76 -1.60 3.99 1.11
C VAL A 76 -2.69 4.05 2.17
N LEU A 77 -3.48 2.99 2.34
CA LEU A 77 -4.66 3.00 3.22
C LEU A 77 -4.35 2.58 4.66
N TYR A 78 -3.30 1.79 4.87
CA TYR A 78 -3.00 1.21 6.17
C TYR A 78 -1.62 1.62 6.67
N THR A 79 -0.55 1.20 6.00
CA THR A 79 0.82 1.37 6.55
C THR A 79 1.19 2.83 6.75
N GLY A 80 0.92 3.70 5.77
CA GLY A 80 1.17 5.14 5.87
C GLY A 80 0.37 5.80 7.00
N PRO A 81 -0.98 5.70 6.99
CA PRO A 81 -1.84 6.27 8.03
C PRO A 81 -1.54 5.74 9.44
N VAL A 82 -1.33 4.44 9.61
CA VAL A 82 -1.00 3.84 10.92
C VAL A 82 0.37 4.33 11.41
N THR A 83 1.31 4.60 10.52
CA THR A 83 2.59 5.23 10.91
C THR A 83 2.41 6.69 11.36
N LEU A 84 1.32 7.35 11.00
CA LEU A 84 1.01 8.73 11.40
C LEU A 84 0.14 8.83 12.66
N MET A 85 -0.18 7.71 13.32
CA MET A 85 -0.97 7.61 14.55
C MET A 85 -0.08 7.22 15.74
#